data_AF-A0A2T5PEM1-F1
#
_entry.id   AF-A0A2T5PEM1-F1
#
_cell.length_a   1.000
_cell.length_b   1.000
_cell.length_c   1.000
_cell.angle_alpha   90.00
_cell.angle_beta   90.00
_cell.angle_gamma   90.00
#
_symmetry.space_group_name_H-M   'P 1'
#
loop_
_entity.id
_entity.type
_entity.pdbx_description
1 polymer ?
#
loop_
_entity_poly.entity_id
_entity_poly.type
_entity_poly.pdbx_seq_one_letter_code
_entity_poly.pdbx_strand_id
1 'polypeptide(L)'
;MRKNALSLLTASLLGLSLLSATVQAAPSLAERRAIATYQSDIYAGQLEAIRAAAGFAVPVEVQWDSLVIPGQSANFGLDSFWTNVYFTPLAQALKAVAVDDMGKQALAAELKNIVVRFDEETAPASAYADGVQFEAGVLSINFRPFTNPDDVDARAKAIQQALEAKL
;
A
#
# COMPACT_ATOMS: atom_id res chain seq x y z
N MET A 1 29.52 66.82 -6.35
CA MET A 1 30.15 66.46 -7.63
C MET A 1 30.61 65.00 -7.55
N ARG A 2 30.17 64.15 -8.50
CA ARG A 2 30.62 62.77 -8.86
C ARG A 2 30.84 61.76 -7.70
N LYS A 3 29.86 60.91 -7.34
CA LYS A 3 29.52 59.58 -7.90
C LYS A 3 30.75 58.72 -8.25
N ASN A 4 30.92 57.60 -7.53
CA ASN A 4 31.32 56.28 -8.06
C ASN A 4 30.90 55.21 -7.05
N ALA A 5 29.75 54.57 -7.30
CA ALA A 5 29.30 53.37 -6.62
C ALA A 5 29.81 52.17 -7.43
N LEU A 6 30.64 51.32 -6.82
CA LEU A 6 31.01 50.03 -7.40
C LEU A 6 30.00 48.98 -6.95
N SER A 7 29.35 48.40 -7.95
CA SER A 7 28.39 47.30 -7.86
C SER A 7 29.13 45.98 -7.62
N LEU A 8 28.69 45.18 -6.66
CA LEU A 8 29.02 43.77 -6.54
C LEU A 8 27.72 42.98 -6.52
N LEU A 9 27.34 42.46 -7.69
CA LEU A 9 26.30 41.44 -7.84
C LEU A 9 26.83 40.12 -7.28
N THR A 10 26.25 39.65 -6.19
CA THR A 10 26.33 38.23 -5.78
C THR A 10 25.15 37.50 -6.41
N ALA A 11 25.44 36.68 -7.41
CA ALA A 11 24.50 35.75 -8.02
C ALA A 11 24.27 34.55 -7.08
N SER A 12 23.10 34.49 -6.45
CA SER A 12 22.66 33.30 -5.72
C SER A 12 22.16 32.26 -6.72
N LEU A 13 22.91 31.17 -6.90
CA LEU A 13 22.45 30.00 -7.63
C LEU A 13 21.27 29.35 -6.89
N LEU A 14 20.08 29.43 -7.46
CA LEU A 14 18.96 28.56 -7.11
C LEU A 14 19.29 27.14 -7.62
N GLY A 15 19.68 26.26 -6.71
CA GLY A 15 19.76 24.83 -6.99
C GLY A 15 18.34 24.25 -7.06
N LEU A 16 17.82 24.08 -8.27
CA LEU A 16 16.57 23.35 -8.50
C LEU A 16 16.91 21.84 -8.42
N SER A 17 16.73 21.23 -7.25
CA SER A 17 16.81 19.78 -7.12
C SER A 17 15.60 19.16 -7.82
N LEU A 18 15.81 18.63 -9.02
CA LEU A 18 14.84 17.77 -9.70
C LEU A 18 14.75 16.47 -8.91
N LEU A 19 13.73 16.34 -8.05
CA LEU A 19 13.28 15.04 -7.56
C LEU A 19 12.77 14.26 -8.77
N SER A 20 13.57 13.30 -9.23
CA SER A 20 13.17 12.32 -10.23
C SER A 20 12.09 11.42 -9.61
N ALA A 21 10.82 11.83 -9.71
CA ALA A 21 9.72 10.89 -9.54
C ALA A 21 9.76 9.94 -10.74
N THR A 22 10.18 8.70 -10.52
CA THR A 22 10.04 7.63 -11.51
C THR A 22 8.55 7.39 -11.72
N VAL A 23 7.99 7.97 -12.79
CA VAL A 23 6.64 7.64 -13.23
C VAL A 23 6.68 6.21 -13.74
N GLN A 24 6.15 5.27 -12.95
CA GLN A 24 5.91 3.90 -13.41
C GLN A 24 5.09 3.97 -14.71
N ALA A 25 5.57 3.32 -15.76
CA ALA A 25 4.86 3.32 -17.05
C ALA A 25 3.45 2.75 -16.87
N ALA A 26 2.45 3.36 -17.49
CA ALA A 26 1.07 2.91 -17.40
C ALA A 26 0.94 1.44 -17.85
N PRO A 27 0.07 0.63 -17.20
CA PRO A 27 -0.09 -0.78 -17.57
C PRO A 27 -0.48 -0.97 -19.03
N SER A 28 0.00 -2.03 -19.68
CA SER A 28 -0.39 -2.45 -21.03
C SER A 28 -1.86 -2.86 -21.12
N LEU A 29 -2.40 -3.03 -22.33
CA LEU A 29 -3.78 -3.51 -22.51
C LEU A 29 -4.01 -4.90 -21.90
N ALA A 30 -3.03 -5.80 -22.01
CA ALA A 30 -3.11 -7.14 -21.42
C ALA A 30 -3.18 -7.07 -19.89
N GLU A 31 -2.36 -6.21 -19.27
CA GLU A 31 -2.35 -6.00 -17.82
C GLU A 31 -3.64 -5.34 -17.34
N ARG A 32 -4.15 -4.32 -18.03
CA ARG A 32 -5.45 -3.70 -17.69
C ARG A 32 -6.61 -4.69 -17.76
N ARG A 33 -6.61 -5.60 -18.75
CA ARG A 33 -7.61 -6.67 -18.84
C ARG A 33 -7.48 -7.66 -17.69
N ALA A 34 -6.26 -8.06 -17.34
CA ALA A 34 -6.01 -8.96 -16.22
C ALA A 34 -6.41 -8.33 -14.87
N ILE A 35 -6.13 -7.03 -14.66
CA ILE A 35 -6.62 -6.26 -13.50
C ILE A 35 -8.15 -6.32 -13.44
N ALA A 36 -8.84 -6.01 -14.54
CA ALA A 36 -10.30 -6.02 -14.57
C ALA A 36 -10.88 -7.39 -14.25
N THR A 37 -10.28 -8.48 -14.77
CA THR A 37 -10.67 -9.86 -14.44
C THR A 37 -10.43 -10.17 -12.96
N TYR A 38 -9.28 -9.79 -12.40
CA TYR A 38 -9.03 -9.99 -10.98
C TYR A 38 -10.04 -9.24 -10.11
N GLN A 39 -10.36 -7.99 -10.48
CA GLN A 39 -11.34 -7.17 -9.78
C GLN A 39 -12.73 -7.80 -9.75
N SER A 40 -13.20 -8.34 -10.89
CA SER A 40 -14.53 -8.95 -11.00
C SER A 40 -14.59 -10.32 -10.35
N ASP A 41 -13.57 -11.16 -10.55
CA ASP A 41 -13.67 -12.58 -10.27
C ASP A 41 -13.13 -12.95 -8.89
N ILE A 42 -12.18 -12.15 -8.35
CA ILE A 42 -11.44 -12.49 -7.13
C ILE A 42 -11.58 -11.39 -6.07
N TYR A 43 -11.26 -10.15 -6.41
CA TYR A 43 -11.16 -9.05 -5.43
C TYR A 43 -12.48 -8.77 -4.70
N ALA A 44 -13.63 -8.90 -5.38
CA ALA A 44 -14.93 -8.71 -4.74
C ALA A 44 -15.09 -9.62 -3.50
N GLY A 45 -14.68 -10.89 -3.60
CA GLY A 45 -14.69 -11.81 -2.46
C GLY A 45 -13.68 -11.43 -1.38
N GLN A 46 -12.49 -10.96 -1.78
CA GLN A 46 -11.46 -10.50 -0.84
C GLN A 46 -11.92 -9.26 -0.04
N LEU A 47 -12.58 -8.31 -0.70
CA LEU A 47 -13.11 -7.10 -0.06
C LEU A 47 -14.18 -7.44 0.97
N GLU A 48 -15.08 -8.37 0.64
CA GLU A 48 -16.08 -8.84 1.60
C GLU A 48 -15.44 -9.56 2.78
N ALA A 49 -14.41 -10.39 2.56
CA ALA A 49 -13.67 -11.03 3.64
C ALA A 49 -12.99 -10.00 4.57
N ILE A 50 -12.38 -8.95 4.00
CA ILE A 50 -11.76 -7.84 4.75
C ILE A 50 -12.80 -7.11 5.60
N ARG A 51 -13.95 -6.76 5.02
CA ARG A 51 -15.03 -6.05 5.74
C ARG A 51 -15.66 -6.90 6.84
N ALA A 52 -15.87 -8.19 6.56
CA ALA A 52 -16.36 -9.14 7.55
C ALA A 52 -15.37 -9.29 8.71
N ALA A 53 -14.07 -9.32 8.42
CA ALA A 53 -13.02 -9.39 9.43
C ALA A 53 -12.95 -8.11 10.30
N ALA A 54 -13.10 -6.93 9.68
CA ALA A 54 -13.14 -5.66 10.40
C ALA A 54 -14.43 -5.47 11.21
N GLY A 55 -15.53 -6.10 10.81
CA GLY A 55 -16.86 -5.92 11.40
C GLY A 55 -17.60 -4.67 10.92
N PHE A 56 -17.06 -3.95 9.93
CA PHE A 56 -17.69 -2.79 9.29
C PHE A 56 -17.21 -2.62 7.84
N ALA A 57 -17.91 -1.79 7.06
CA ALA A 57 -17.60 -1.53 5.67
C ALA A 57 -16.42 -0.57 5.49
N VAL A 58 -15.24 -0.96 5.96
CA VAL A 58 -14.00 -0.17 5.80
C VAL A 58 -13.73 0.09 4.31
N PRO A 59 -13.44 1.34 3.91
CA PRO A 59 -12.94 1.65 2.57
C PRO A 59 -11.57 1.00 2.33
N VAL A 60 -11.40 0.42 1.14
CA VAL A 60 -10.13 -0.16 0.68
C VAL A 60 -9.81 0.43 -0.68
N GLU A 61 -8.80 1.30 -0.71
CA GLU A 61 -8.23 1.87 -1.92
C GLU A 61 -7.06 0.99 -2.37
N VAL A 62 -7.19 0.40 -3.55
CA VAL A 62 -6.10 -0.36 -4.17
C VAL A 62 -5.57 0.44 -5.36
N GLN A 63 -4.29 0.79 -5.30
CA GLN A 63 -3.60 1.47 -6.40
C GLN A 63 -3.16 0.43 -7.43
N TRP A 64 -4.12 -0.13 -8.19
CA TRP A 64 -3.92 -1.27 -9.08
C TRP A 64 -2.74 -1.11 -10.04
N ASP A 65 -2.59 0.06 -10.65
CA ASP A 65 -1.51 0.34 -11.58
C ASP A 65 -0.13 0.25 -10.92
N SER A 66 -0.03 0.56 -9.62
CA SER A 66 1.21 0.41 -8.85
C SER A 66 1.57 -1.06 -8.59
N LEU A 67 0.58 -1.96 -8.53
CA LEU A 67 0.80 -3.39 -8.29
C LEU A 67 1.28 -4.16 -9.53
N VAL A 68 1.28 -3.50 -10.70
CA VAL A 68 1.64 -4.12 -11.97
C VAL A 68 3.14 -4.34 -12.05
N ILE A 69 3.50 -5.61 -12.27
CA ILE A 69 4.85 -5.97 -12.70
C ILE A 69 4.81 -6.20 -14.21
N PRO A 70 5.55 -5.41 -15.00
CA PRO A 70 5.50 -5.50 -16.47
C PRO A 70 5.71 -6.92 -17.00
N GLY A 71 4.81 -7.36 -17.87
CA GLY A 71 4.87 -8.69 -18.51
C GLY A 71 4.32 -9.84 -17.67
N GLN A 72 3.84 -9.58 -16.45
CA GLN A 72 3.38 -10.62 -15.52
C GLN A 72 1.85 -10.78 -15.46
N SER A 73 1.11 -10.26 -16.44
CA SER A 73 -0.37 -10.28 -16.43
C SER A 73 -0.99 -11.66 -16.27
N ALA A 74 -0.32 -12.71 -16.74
CA ALA A 74 -0.78 -14.10 -16.58
C ALA A 74 -0.80 -14.57 -15.12
N ASN A 75 -0.05 -13.91 -14.23
CA ASN A 75 0.09 -14.28 -12.82
C ASN A 75 -0.87 -13.54 -11.89
N PHE A 76 -1.52 -12.46 -12.35
CA PHE A 76 -2.32 -11.57 -11.49
C PHE A 76 -3.50 -12.30 -10.81
N GLY A 77 -4.06 -13.32 -11.47
CA GLY A 77 -5.11 -14.18 -10.92
C GLY A 77 -4.64 -15.29 -9.99
N LEU A 78 -3.34 -15.50 -9.82
CA LEU A 78 -2.81 -16.53 -8.93
C LEU A 78 -2.86 -16.04 -7.48
N ASP A 79 -3.26 -16.92 -6.57
CA ASP A 79 -3.28 -16.61 -5.13
C ASP A 79 -1.91 -16.15 -4.62
N SER A 80 -0.84 -16.74 -5.17
CA SER A 80 0.55 -16.44 -4.84
C SER A 80 1.06 -15.10 -5.40
N PHE A 81 0.22 -14.26 -6.00
CA PHE A 81 0.66 -12.98 -6.57
C PHE A 81 0.13 -11.78 -5.80
N TRP A 82 -1.18 -11.54 -5.81
CA TRP A 82 -1.78 -10.43 -5.07
C TRP A 82 -2.58 -10.90 -3.84
N THR A 83 -3.35 -11.98 -3.95
CA THR A 83 -4.23 -12.48 -2.88
C THR A 83 -3.48 -12.72 -1.58
N ASN A 84 -2.48 -13.61 -1.61
CA ASN A 84 -1.72 -13.99 -0.42
C ASN A 84 -0.69 -12.95 0.00
N VAL A 85 -0.36 -12.00 -0.87
CA VAL A 85 0.56 -10.91 -0.54
C VAL A 85 -0.16 -9.78 0.19
N TYR A 86 -1.36 -9.39 -0.22
CA TYR A 86 -2.03 -8.20 0.32
C TYR A 86 -3.33 -8.51 1.06
N PHE A 87 -4.22 -9.29 0.48
CA PHE A 87 -5.61 -9.34 0.92
C PHE A 87 -5.89 -10.41 1.97
N THR A 88 -5.37 -11.62 1.79
CA THR A 88 -5.40 -12.68 2.82
C THR A 88 -4.77 -12.21 4.14
N PRO A 89 -3.53 -11.67 4.16
CA PRO A 89 -2.93 -11.24 5.43
C PRO A 89 -3.66 -10.05 6.06
N LEU A 90 -4.23 -9.15 5.25
CA LEU A 90 -5.03 -8.04 5.75
C LEU A 90 -6.30 -8.54 6.47
N ALA A 91 -7.07 -9.44 5.85
CA ALA A 91 -8.27 -10.00 6.47
C ALA A 91 -7.93 -10.77 7.77
N GLN A 92 -6.83 -11.53 7.78
CA GLN A 92 -6.37 -12.22 8.99
C GLN A 92 -6.01 -11.24 10.11
N ALA A 93 -5.25 -10.18 9.81
CA ALA A 93 -4.85 -9.18 10.80
C ALA A 93 -6.06 -8.45 11.41
N LEU A 94 -7.00 -8.00 10.58
CA LEU A 94 -8.22 -7.34 11.04
C LEU A 94 -9.06 -8.26 11.93
N LYS A 95 -9.20 -9.54 11.55
CA LYS A 95 -9.91 -10.54 12.36
C LYS A 95 -9.23 -10.77 13.71
N ALA A 96 -7.90 -10.76 13.74
CA ALA A 96 -7.13 -10.94 14.98
C ALA A 96 -7.33 -9.75 15.94
N VAL A 97 -7.33 -8.52 15.41
CA VAL A 97 -7.62 -7.32 16.21
C VAL A 97 -9.09 -7.31 16.65
N ALA A 98 -10.03 -7.68 15.79
CA ALA A 98 -11.47 -7.70 16.05
C ALA A 98 -11.97 -8.93 16.85
N VAL A 99 -11.09 -9.62 17.59
CA VAL A 99 -11.43 -10.87 18.29
C VAL A 99 -12.47 -10.67 19.39
N ASP A 100 -12.49 -9.50 20.01
CA ASP A 100 -13.43 -9.10 21.06
C ASP A 100 -14.10 -7.76 20.76
N ASP A 101 -15.00 -7.35 21.65
CA ASP A 101 -15.77 -6.11 21.45
C ASP A 101 -14.91 -4.85 21.59
N MET A 102 -13.80 -4.91 22.35
CA MET A 102 -12.88 -3.79 22.50
C MET A 102 -12.14 -3.54 21.19
N GLY A 103 -11.57 -4.58 20.60
CA GLY A 103 -10.84 -4.48 19.33
C GLY A 103 -11.74 -4.07 18.16
N LYS A 104 -12.99 -4.57 18.11
CA LYS A 104 -13.98 -4.12 17.12
C LYS A 104 -14.29 -2.62 17.25
N GLN A 105 -14.51 -2.15 18.49
CA GLN A 105 -14.81 -0.75 18.74
C GLN A 105 -13.63 0.16 18.37
N ALA A 106 -12.40 -0.24 18.74
CA ALA A 106 -11.20 0.52 18.41
C ALA A 106 -11.00 0.63 16.89
N LEU A 107 -11.12 -0.50 16.16
CA LEU A 107 -11.04 -0.50 14.70
C LEU A 107 -12.09 0.42 14.07
N ALA A 108 -13.35 0.31 14.49
CA ALA A 108 -14.43 1.13 13.93
C ALA A 108 -14.27 2.64 14.22
N ALA A 109 -13.62 2.99 15.33
CA ALA A 109 -13.38 4.38 15.71
C ALA A 109 -12.20 5.01 14.94
N GLU A 110 -11.11 4.26 14.78
CA GLU A 110 -9.84 4.82 14.32
C GLU A 110 -9.49 4.47 12.87
N LEU A 111 -9.85 3.28 12.37
CA LEU A 111 -9.52 2.85 11.01
C LEU A 111 -10.54 3.41 10.00
N LYS A 112 -10.11 4.41 9.23
CA LYS A 112 -10.95 5.15 8.27
C LYS A 112 -10.75 4.70 6.83
N ASN A 113 -9.54 4.26 6.47
CA ASN A 113 -9.21 3.82 5.12
C ASN A 113 -8.04 2.83 5.14
N ILE A 114 -8.00 1.96 4.13
CA ILE A 114 -6.87 1.07 3.86
C ILE A 114 -6.35 1.40 2.46
N VAL A 115 -5.04 1.59 2.32
CA VAL A 115 -4.36 1.85 1.04
C VAL A 115 -3.40 0.72 0.74
N VAL A 116 -3.65 -0.01 -0.35
CA VAL A 116 -2.76 -1.05 -0.87
C VAL A 116 -2.05 -0.51 -2.10
N ARG A 117 -0.71 -0.53 -2.07
CA ARG A 117 0.14 -0.06 -3.16
C ARG A 117 1.41 -0.91 -3.24
N PHE A 118 2.15 -0.73 -4.33
CA PHE A 118 3.51 -1.20 -4.44
C PHE A 118 4.42 -0.06 -4.93
N ASP A 119 5.46 0.19 -4.14
CA ASP A 119 6.56 1.07 -4.47
C ASP A 119 7.85 0.28 -4.23
N GLU A 120 8.56 0.01 -5.33
CA GLU A 120 9.74 -0.85 -5.33
C GLU A 120 10.88 -0.32 -4.46
N GLU A 121 11.02 1.01 -4.34
CA GLU A 121 12.11 1.63 -3.58
C GLU A 121 11.94 1.44 -2.08
N THR A 122 10.70 1.37 -1.61
CA THR A 122 10.37 1.35 -0.18
C THR A 122 9.76 0.04 0.30
N ALA A 123 9.38 -0.87 -0.61
CA ALA A 123 8.80 -2.16 -0.24
C ALA A 123 9.86 -3.14 0.29
N PRO A 124 9.75 -3.63 1.54
CA PRO A 124 10.69 -4.59 2.09
C PRO A 124 10.55 -5.96 1.41
N ALA A 125 11.67 -6.66 1.25
CA ALA A 125 11.68 -8.03 0.75
C ALA A 125 11.14 -9.04 1.78
N SER A 126 11.43 -8.82 3.07
CA SER A 126 11.05 -9.72 4.17
C SER A 126 10.81 -9.05 5.53
N ALA A 127 11.33 -7.84 5.77
CA ALA A 127 11.07 -7.06 6.98
C ALA A 127 9.69 -6.37 6.90
N TYR A 128 8.60 -7.15 6.93
CA TYR A 128 7.26 -6.67 6.58
C TYR A 128 6.75 -5.50 7.43
N ALA A 129 7.22 -5.34 8.67
CA ALA A 129 6.87 -4.18 9.49
C ALA A 129 7.22 -2.84 8.81
N ASP A 130 8.31 -2.79 8.05
CA ASP A 130 8.75 -1.57 7.34
C ASP A 130 7.83 -1.22 6.16
N GLY A 131 7.01 -2.18 5.71
CA GLY A 131 6.04 -2.02 4.64
C GLY A 131 4.63 -1.71 5.13
N VAL A 132 4.44 -1.51 6.44
CA VAL A 132 3.12 -1.21 7.02
C VAL A 132 3.19 0.06 7.87
N GLN A 133 2.24 0.96 7.64
CA GLN A 133 2.08 2.18 8.44
C GLN A 133 0.62 2.37 8.80
N PHE A 134 0.32 2.73 10.05
CA PHE A 134 -1.01 3.15 10.46
C PHE A 134 -0.95 4.52 11.12
N GLU A 135 -1.42 5.54 10.41
CA GLU A 135 -1.35 6.93 10.84
C GLU A 135 -2.60 7.71 10.40
N ALA A 136 -3.09 8.58 11.28
CA ALA A 136 -4.28 9.41 11.04
C ALA A 136 -5.53 8.63 10.56
N GLY A 137 -5.63 7.35 10.95
CA GLY A 137 -6.71 6.46 10.56
C GLY A 137 -6.56 5.81 9.17
N VAL A 138 -5.38 5.92 8.55
CA VAL A 138 -5.06 5.29 7.27
C VAL A 138 -4.05 4.17 7.48
N LEU A 139 -4.43 2.94 7.15
CA LEU A 139 -3.52 1.79 7.10
C LEU A 139 -2.92 1.70 5.69
N SER A 140 -1.62 1.97 5.55
CA SER A 140 -0.88 1.82 4.29
C SER A 140 -0.11 0.51 4.27
N ILE A 141 -0.26 -0.24 3.18
CA ILE A 141 0.43 -1.51 2.93
C ILE A 141 1.25 -1.37 1.65
N ASN A 142 2.56 -1.62 1.76
CA ASN A 142 3.52 -1.63 0.67
C ASN A 142 4.40 -2.88 0.73
N PHE A 143 3.90 -3.98 0.18
CA PHE A 143 4.67 -5.22 0.04
C PHE A 143 5.10 -5.42 -1.41
N ARG A 144 6.20 -6.14 -1.62
CA ARG A 144 6.63 -6.56 -2.95
C ARG A 144 5.71 -7.69 -3.45
N PRO A 145 5.05 -7.55 -4.62
CA PRO A 145 4.36 -8.66 -5.27
C PRO A 145 5.35 -9.82 -5.51
N PHE A 146 4.88 -11.05 -5.76
CA PHE A 146 5.71 -12.22 -6.15
C PHE A 146 6.85 -12.69 -5.22
N THR A 147 7.12 -12.02 -4.11
CA THR A 147 8.19 -12.40 -3.17
C THR A 147 7.58 -13.12 -1.97
N ASN A 148 8.10 -14.30 -1.62
CA ASN A 148 7.65 -15.12 -0.49
C ASN A 148 6.12 -15.15 -0.32
N PRO A 149 5.35 -15.64 -1.31
CA PRO A 149 3.89 -15.62 -1.25
C PRO A 149 3.30 -16.43 -0.09
N ASP A 150 4.08 -17.35 0.47
CA ASP A 150 3.70 -18.19 1.60
C ASP A 150 3.88 -17.49 2.97
N ASP A 151 4.56 -16.33 3.01
CA ASP A 151 4.76 -15.53 4.24
C ASP A 151 3.49 -14.75 4.63
N VAL A 152 2.32 -15.37 4.48
CA VAL A 152 1.00 -14.78 4.78
C VAL A 152 0.92 -14.38 6.24
N ASP A 153 1.24 -15.31 7.15
CA ASP A 153 1.13 -15.07 8.59
C ASP A 153 2.11 -14.00 9.08
N ALA A 154 3.30 -13.92 8.49
CA ALA A 154 4.29 -12.90 8.82
C ALA A 154 3.81 -11.49 8.44
N ARG A 155 3.19 -11.35 7.26
CA ARG A 155 2.56 -10.10 6.82
C ARG A 155 1.35 -9.75 7.68
N ALA A 156 0.49 -10.72 7.98
CA ALA A 156 -0.66 -10.53 8.86
C ALA A 156 -0.22 -10.03 10.24
N LYS A 157 0.85 -10.60 10.78
CA LYS A 157 1.41 -10.16 12.07
C LYS A 157 1.93 -8.73 12.03
N ALA A 158 2.63 -8.34 10.96
CA ALA A 158 3.09 -6.97 10.78
C ALA A 158 1.92 -5.97 10.72
N ILE A 159 0.85 -6.31 9.98
CA ILE A 159 -0.37 -5.48 9.91
C ILE A 159 -1.04 -5.37 11.27
N GLN A 160 -1.24 -6.49 11.97
CA GLN A 160 -1.83 -6.52 13.30
C GLN A 160 -1.07 -5.61 14.26
N GLN A 161 0.26 -5.74 14.32
CA GLN A 161 1.09 -4.97 15.24
C GLN A 161 1.05 -3.46 14.95
N ALA A 162 1.01 -3.06 13.68
CA ALA A 162 0.91 -1.66 13.31
C ALA A 162 -0.43 -1.04 13.77
N LEU A 163 -1.52 -1.79 13.67
CA LEU A 163 -2.83 -1.39 14.16
C LEU A 163 -2.84 -1.30 15.69
N GLU A 164 -2.51 -2.39 16.39
CA GLU A 164 -2.52 -2.48 17.85
C GLU A 164 -1.64 -1.41 18.53
N ALA A 165 -0.60 -0.91 17.86
CA ALA A 165 0.26 0.14 18.39
C ALA A 165 -0.42 1.54 18.46
N LYS A 166 -1.58 1.73 17.82
CA LYS A 166 -2.25 3.04 17.70
C LYS A 166 -3.76 3.02 18.01
N LEU A 167 -4.36 1.84 18.12
CA LEU A 167 -5.75 1.62 18.49
C LEU A 167 -5.99 1.78 20.00
#